data_AF-A0A946E9J3-F1
#
_entry.id   AF-A0A946E9J3-F1
#
_cell.length_a   1.000
_cell.length_b   1.000
_cell.length_c   1.000
_cell.angle_alpha   90.00
_cell.angle_beta   90.00
_cell.angle_gamma   90.00
#
_symmetry.space_group_name_H-M   'P 1'
#
loop_
_entity.id
_entity.type
_entity.pdbx_description
1 polymer ?
#
loop_
_entity_poly.entity_id
_entity_poly.type
_entity_poly.pdbx_seq_one_letter_code
_entity_poly.pdbx_strand_id
1 'polypeptide(L)' 'LNPEEGVAPGQACVFYHPDGSRILGGGWITRRLAAGAPI' A
#
# COMPACT_ATOMS: atom_id res chain seq x y z
N LEU A 1 -7.47 10.99 3.99
CA LEU A 1 -6.92 9.65 3.76
C LEU A 1 -6.80 9.00 5.12
N ASN A 2 -7.55 7.92 5.34
CA ASN A 2 -7.46 7.17 6.59
C ASN A 2 -6.34 6.15 6.43
N PRO A 3 -5.42 6.04 7.41
CA PRO A 3 -4.35 5.06 7.34
C PRO A 3 -4.91 3.64 7.57
N GLU A 4 -4.42 2.69 6.78
CA GLU A 4 -4.78 1.28 6.95
C GLU A 4 -4.05 0.67 8.15
N GLU A 5 -4.71 -0.26 8.83
CA GLU A 5 -4.14 -1.03 9.93
C GLU A 5 -3.29 -2.20 9.41
N GLY A 6 -2.27 -2.60 10.18
CA GLY A 6 -1.46 -3.78 9.85
C GLY A 6 -0.49 -3.65 8.67
N VAL A 7 -0.37 -2.47 8.06
CA VAL A 7 0.60 -2.19 6.98
C VAL A 7 1.99 -1.88 7.55
N ALA A 8 2.98 -2.71 7.24
CA ALA A 8 4.33 -2.67 7.79
C ALA A 8 5.41 -2.99 6.72
N PRO A 9 6.66 -2.52 6.91
CA PRO A 9 7.76 -2.86 6.03
C PRO A 9 8.00 -4.38 5.91
N GLY A 10 8.38 -4.82 4.71
CA GLY A 10 8.60 -6.23 4.38
C GLY A 10 7.37 -6.99 3.89
N GLN A 11 6.16 -6.41 4.02
CA GLN A 11 4.97 -6.94 3.38
C GLN A 11 4.97 -6.66 1.87
N ALA A 12 4.24 -7.48 1.13
CA ALA A 12 4.01 -7.28 -0.29
C ALA A 12 2.79 -6.37 -0.53
N CYS A 13 2.90 -5.44 -1.50
CA CYS A 13 1.76 -4.72 -2.03
C CYS A 13 1.55 -5.06 -3.51
N VAL A 14 0.28 -5.09 -3.93
CA VAL A 14 -0.14 -5.36 -5.31
C VAL A 14 -1.13 -4.29 -5.72
N PHE A 15 -0.94 -3.76 -6.93
CA PHE A 15 -1.84 -2.78 -7.53
C PHE A 15 -2.77 -3.50 -8.51
N TYR A 16 -4.07 -3.29 -8.38
CA TYR A 16 -5.09 -3.85 -9.26
C TYR A 16 -5.76 -2.74 -10.08
N HIS A 17 -6.27 -3.10 -11.26
CA HIS A 17 -7.11 -2.20 -12.05
C HIS A 17 -8.42 -1.92 -11.28
N PRO A 18 -8.94 -0.68 -11.26
CA PRO A 18 -10.15 -0.34 -10.50
C PRO A 18 -11.37 -1.21 -10.85
N ASP A 19 -11.51 -1.54 -12.13
CA ASP A 19 -12.69 -2.26 -12.65
C ASP A 19 -12.55 -3.79 -12.65
N GLY A 20 -11.61 -4.38 -11.91
CA GLY A 20 -11.53 -5.85 -11.85
C GLY A 20 -10.29 -6.43 -11.18
N SER A 21 -9.97 -7.68 -11.53
CA SER A 21 -8.88 -8.46 -10.91
C SER A 21 -7.54 -8.35 -11.64
N ARG A 22 -7.45 -7.53 -12.69
CA ARG A 22 -6.20 -7.36 -13.45
C ARG A 22 -5.12 -6.74 -12.57
N ILE A 23 -3.96 -7.39 -12.47
CA ILE A 23 -2.79 -6.88 -11.76
C ILE A 23 -2.06 -5.86 -12.64
N LEU A 24 -1.76 -4.70 -12.07
CA LEU A 24 -0.97 -3.62 -12.69
C LEU A 24 0.49 -3.66 -12.25
N GLY A 25 0.80 -4.33 -11.14
CA GLY A 25 2.16 -4.48 -10.62
C GLY A 25 2.15 -4.65 -9.11
N GLY A 26 3.32 -4.51 -8.49
CA GLY A 26 3.49 -4.63 -7.05
C GLY A 26 4.93 -4.37 -6.63
N GLY A 27 5.16 -4.39 -5.32
CA GLY A 27 6.48 -4.17 -4.74
C GLY A 27 6.43 -4.34 -3.23
N TRP A 28 7.59 -4.30 -2.59
CA TRP A 28 7.68 -4.49 -1.13
C TRP A 28 7.54 -3.15 -0.43
N ILE A 29 6.76 -3.14 0.66
CA ILE A 29 6.59 -1.97 1.50
C ILE A 29 7.92 -1.74 2.22
N THR A 30 8.52 -0.57 2.04
CA THR A 30 9.81 -0.22 2.65
C THR A 30 9.66 0.70 3.85
N ARG A 31 8.58 1.49 3.89
CA ARG A 31 8.27 2.43 4.97
C ARG A 31 6.76 2.63 5.08
N ARG A 32 6.28 2.76 6.32
CA ARG A 32 4.93 3.24 6.64
C ARG A 32 5.01 4.69 7.11
N LEU A 33 4.08 5.52 6.65
CA LEU A 33 3.88 6.87 7.20
C LEU A 33 2.95 6.81 8.42
N ALA A 34 3.32 7.51 9.49
CA ALA A 34 2.44 7.68 10.64
C ALA A 34 1.25 8.57 10.26
N ALA A 35 0.12 8.42 10.96
CA ALA A 35 -1.03 9.27 10.76
C ALA A 35 -0.64 10.75 10.99
N GLY A 36 -0.85 11.60 9.98
CA GLY A 36 -0.49 13.03 10.02
C GLY A 36 0.95 13.35 9.62
N ALA A 37 1.76 12.37 9.21
CA ALA A 37 3.06 12.66 8.60
C ALA A 37 2.85 13.36 7.25
N PRO A 38 3.61 14.42 6.93
CA PRO A 38 3.56 15.04 5.61
C PRO A 38 4.01 14.02 4.55
N ILE A 39 3.26 13.97 3.45
CA ILE A 39 3.65 13.24 2.23
C ILE A 39 4.71 14.01 1.47
#